data_AF-A0A535CME0-F1
#
_entry.id   AF-A0A535CME0-F1
#
_cell.length_a   1.000
_cell.length_b   1.000
_cell.length_c   1.000
_cell.angle_alpha   90.00
_cell.angle_beta   90.00
_cell.angle_gamma   90.00
#
_symmetry.space_group_name_H-M   'P 1'
#
loop_
_entity.id
_entity.type
_entity.pdbx_description
1 polymer ?
#
loop_
_entity_poly.entity_id
_entity_poly.type
_entity_poly.pdbx_seq_one_letter_code
_entity_poly.pdbx_strand_id
1 'polypeptide(L)'
;MRRALQTRVPKNAFALALAREAGVDYSLERINEVAARTPHLCKVSPSGKWHMEDVDRAGGISAILKELAKKPGALNLDRPTVTLQTLGENIANAEVKDAEVILPIDKPHSEHGGLALLH
;
A
#
# COMPACT_ATOMS: atom_id res chain seq x y z
N MET A 1 -0.21 -34.17 -20.89
CA MET A 1 0.13 -33.98 -19.46
C MET A 1 0.30 -32.48 -19.18
N ARG A 2 -0.80 -31.72 -19.06
CA ARG A 2 -0.79 -30.30 -18.66
C ARG A 2 -1.63 -30.20 -17.39
N ARG A 3 -0.98 -30.22 -16.21
CA ARG A 3 -1.64 -29.84 -14.97
C ARG A 3 -1.85 -28.33 -15.04
N ALA A 4 -3.05 -27.92 -15.43
CA ALA A 4 -3.53 -26.58 -15.16
C ALA A 4 -3.63 -26.45 -13.63
N LEU A 5 -2.60 -25.86 -13.01
CA LEU A 5 -2.72 -25.29 -11.68
C LEU A 5 -3.79 -24.22 -11.78
N GLN A 6 -5.01 -24.62 -11.45
CA GLN A 6 -6.16 -23.77 -11.26
C GLN A 6 -5.90 -22.99 -9.97
N THR A 7 -4.95 -22.05 -10.00
CA THR A 7 -4.76 -21.08 -8.94
C THR A 7 -6.05 -20.28 -8.90
N ARG A 8 -6.94 -20.61 -7.94
CA ARG A 8 -8.12 -19.83 -7.66
C ARG A 8 -7.63 -18.47 -7.18
N VAL A 9 -7.44 -17.55 -8.11
CA VAL A 9 -7.19 -16.15 -7.80
C VAL A 9 -8.40 -15.69 -6.97
N PRO A 10 -8.19 -15.12 -5.77
CA PRO A 10 -9.30 -14.65 -4.95
C PRO A 10 -10.18 -13.69 -5.75
N LYS A 11 -11.50 -13.75 -5.56
CA LYS A 11 -12.49 -13.03 -6.38
C LYS A 11 -12.31 -11.49 -6.43
N ASN A 12 -11.45 -10.92 -5.57
CA ASN A 12 -11.14 -9.49 -5.47
C ASN A 12 -9.64 -9.17 -5.65
N ALA A 13 -8.83 -10.07 -6.23
CA ALA A 13 -7.37 -9.91 -6.31
C ALA A 13 -6.89 -9.25 -7.61
N PHE A 14 -7.31 -8.01 -7.85
CA PHE A 14 -6.99 -7.26 -9.08
C PHE A 14 -5.48 -7.06 -9.30
N ALA A 15 -4.71 -6.87 -8.23
CA ALA A 15 -3.27 -6.70 -8.32
C ALA A 15 -2.56 -7.95 -8.90
N LEU A 16 -3.03 -9.16 -8.57
CA LEU A 16 -2.48 -10.41 -9.11
C LEU A 16 -2.87 -10.60 -10.58
N ALA A 17 -4.08 -10.21 -10.95
CA ALA A 17 -4.51 -10.22 -12.34
C ALA A 17 -3.66 -9.26 -13.18
N LEU A 18 -3.41 -8.05 -12.67
CA LEU A 18 -2.56 -7.06 -13.34
C LEU A 18 -1.09 -7.53 -13.43
N ALA A 19 -0.54 -8.13 -12.38
CA ALA A 19 0.82 -8.69 -12.41
C ALA A 19 0.95 -9.75 -13.50
N ARG A 20 -0.04 -10.65 -13.61
CA ARG A 20 -0.09 -11.66 -14.68
C ARG A 20 -0.16 -11.03 -16.07
N GLU A 21 -0.99 -10.01 -16.25
CA GLU A 21 -1.12 -9.31 -17.54
C GLU A 21 0.17 -8.57 -17.92
N ALA A 22 0.84 -7.98 -16.94
CA ALA A 22 2.14 -7.32 -17.12
C ALA A 22 3.31 -8.30 -17.28
N GLY A 23 3.07 -9.62 -17.24
CA GLY A 23 4.11 -10.65 -17.33
C GLY A 23 5.05 -10.70 -16.12
N VAL A 24 4.63 -10.16 -14.99
CA VAL A 24 5.39 -10.13 -13.74
C VAL A 24 5.06 -11.37 -12.92
N ASP A 25 6.08 -12.18 -12.62
CA ASP A 25 5.93 -13.30 -11.69
C ASP A 25 5.74 -12.76 -10.26
N TYR A 26 4.57 -13.01 -9.67
CA TYR A 26 4.18 -12.50 -8.38
C TYR A 26 3.56 -13.60 -7.53
N SER A 27 4.33 -14.12 -6.57
CA SER A 27 3.88 -15.18 -5.68
C SER A 27 2.82 -14.67 -4.69
N LEU A 28 1.92 -15.56 -4.27
CA LEU A 28 0.94 -15.27 -3.24
C LEU A 28 1.63 -14.98 -1.89
N GLU A 29 2.66 -15.73 -1.53
CA GLU A 29 3.45 -15.57 -0.30
C GLU A 29 4.01 -14.14 -0.14
N ARG A 30 4.41 -13.52 -1.26
CA ARG A 30 4.89 -12.13 -1.29
C ARG A 30 3.86 -11.12 -0.77
N ILE A 31 2.55 -11.42 -0.84
CA ILE A 31 1.51 -10.57 -0.24
C ILE A 31 1.71 -10.49 1.28
N ASN A 32 1.98 -11.61 1.94
CA ASN A 32 2.24 -11.66 3.38
C ASN A 32 3.54 -10.94 3.74
N GLU A 33 4.59 -11.09 2.93
CA GLU A 33 5.86 -10.38 3.11
C GLU A 33 5.69 -8.86 3.04
N VAL A 34 4.93 -8.37 2.06
CA VAL A 34 4.63 -6.94 1.90
C VAL A 34 3.77 -6.44 3.06
N ALA A 35 2.74 -7.20 3.47
CA ALA A 35 1.90 -6.85 4.60
C ALA A 35 2.69 -6.77 5.90
N ALA A 36 3.60 -7.71 6.17
CA ALA A 36 4.41 -7.74 7.39
C ALA A 36 5.27 -6.48 7.57
N ARG A 37 5.79 -5.90 6.48
CA ARG A 37 6.64 -4.70 6.52
C ARG A 37 5.88 -3.38 6.41
N THR A 38 4.61 -3.40 5.99
CA THR A 38 3.83 -2.18 5.72
C THR A 38 2.93 -1.82 6.91
N PRO A 39 3.26 -0.79 7.71
CA PRO A 39 2.41 -0.36 8.82
C PRO A 39 1.11 0.27 8.32
N HIS A 40 0.08 0.21 9.17
CA HIS A 40 -1.23 0.78 8.89
C HIS A 40 -1.36 2.17 9.53
N LEU A 41 -1.25 3.21 8.70
CA LEU A 41 -1.16 4.61 9.15
C LEU A 41 -2.51 5.34 9.23
N CYS A 42 -3.52 4.91 8.47
CA CYS A 42 -4.81 5.58 8.40
C CYS A 42 -5.94 4.54 8.40
N LYS A 43 -6.95 4.74 9.25
CA LYS A 43 -8.17 3.92 9.31
C LYS A 43 -9.35 4.72 8.74
N VAL A 44 -9.74 4.37 7.52
CA VAL A 44 -10.93 4.92 6.87
C VAL A 44 -12.12 3.97 7.10
N SER A 45 -13.33 4.52 7.10
CA SER A 45 -14.58 3.77 7.11
C SER A 45 -14.54 2.66 6.03
N PRO A 46 -14.94 1.40 6.36
CA PRO A 46 -15.68 0.97 7.55
C PRO A 46 -14.83 0.64 8.78
N SER A 47 -13.50 0.67 8.68
CA SER A 47 -12.59 0.23 9.75
C SER A 47 -12.18 1.36 10.71
N GLY A 48 -12.64 2.58 10.48
CA GLY A 48 -12.37 3.75 11.29
C GLY A 48 -13.47 4.79 11.20
N LYS A 49 -13.29 5.89 11.95
CA LYS A 49 -14.24 7.01 12.01
C LYS A 49 -14.11 8.01 10.86
N TRP A 50 -12.99 7.96 10.13
CA TRP A 50 -12.63 8.92 9.09
C TRP A 50 -13.16 8.48 7.72
N HIS A 51 -13.51 9.45 6.87
CA HIS A 51 -13.94 9.21 5.49
C HIS A 51 -12.85 9.65 4.51
N MET A 52 -13.03 9.35 3.21
CA MET A 52 -12.01 9.66 2.20
C MET A 52 -11.78 11.17 2.06
N GLU A 53 -12.81 11.99 2.32
CA GLU A 53 -12.71 13.45 2.31
C GLU A 53 -11.83 13.96 3.46
N ASP A 54 -11.85 13.30 4.61
CA ASP A 54 -10.98 13.65 5.74
C ASP A 54 -9.52 13.32 5.42
N VAL A 55 -9.28 12.20 4.75
CA VAL A 55 -7.93 11.82 4.27
C VAL A 55 -7.40 12.82 3.25
N ASP A 56 -8.24 13.24 2.30
CA ASP A 56 -7.86 14.27 1.31
C ASP A 56 -7.47 15.59 2.00
N ARG A 57 -8.29 16.05 2.95
CA ARG A 57 -8.00 17.24 3.77
C ARG A 57 -6.73 17.10 4.61
N ALA A 58 -6.45 15.90 5.12
CA ALA A 58 -5.26 15.59 5.90
C ALA A 58 -3.96 15.54 5.07
N GLY A 59 -4.03 15.64 3.73
CA GLY A 59 -2.88 15.60 2.82
C GLY A 59 -2.94 14.49 1.77
N GLY A 60 -3.99 13.67 1.81
CA GLY A 60 -4.28 12.66 0.81
C GLY A 60 -3.30 11.49 0.79
N ILE A 61 -3.36 10.74 -0.31
CA ILE A 61 -2.54 9.54 -0.51
C ILE A 61 -1.05 9.89 -0.54
N SER A 62 -0.67 11.02 -1.13
CA SER A 62 0.74 11.44 -1.20
C SER A 62 1.35 11.67 0.19
N ALA A 63 0.58 12.21 1.14
CA ALA A 63 1.04 12.36 2.53
C ALA A 63 1.23 11.01 3.22
N ILE A 64 0.31 10.06 3.01
CA ILE A 64 0.44 8.68 3.51
C ILE A 64 1.69 8.01 2.93
N LEU A 65 1.92 8.14 1.62
CA LEU A 65 3.09 7.57 0.95
C LEU A 65 4.39 8.20 1.45
N LYS A 66 4.43 9.51 1.69
CA LYS A 66 5.60 10.19 2.27
C LYS A 66 5.89 9.71 3.68
N GLU A 67 4.86 9.53 4.50
CA GLU A 67 5.04 9.01 5.86
C GLU A 67 5.53 7.55 5.83
N LEU A 68 4.96 6.72 4.94
CA LEU A 68 5.39 5.34 4.74
C LEU A 68 6.82 5.23 4.20
N ALA A 69 7.26 6.18 3.38
CA ALA A 69 8.61 6.24 2.82
C ALA A 69 9.70 6.39 3.90
N LYS A 70 9.36 6.88 5.09
CA LYS A 70 10.28 6.94 6.23
C LYS A 70 10.72 5.55 6.72
N LYS A 71 9.93 4.50 6.44
CA LYS A 71 10.30 3.11 6.78
C LYS A 71 11.11 2.48 5.65
N PRO A 72 12.37 2.10 5.90
CA PRO A 72 13.19 1.44 4.89
C PRO A 72 12.54 0.15 4.37
N GLY A 73 12.54 -0.03 3.05
CA GLY A 73 12.01 -1.23 2.40
C GLY A 73 10.48 -1.30 2.30
N ALA A 74 9.74 -0.31 2.80
CA ALA A 74 8.29 -0.24 2.60
C ALA A 74 7.93 0.24 1.18
N LEU A 75 8.68 1.22 0.64
CA LEU A 75 8.48 1.80 -0.69
C LEU A 75 9.78 1.83 -1.50
N ASN A 76 9.64 1.73 -2.82
CA ASN A 76 10.73 1.93 -3.78
C ASN A 76 10.62 3.32 -4.40
N LEU A 77 11.38 4.28 -3.90
CA LEU A 77 11.24 5.70 -4.28
C LEU A 77 11.77 6.01 -5.68
N ASP A 78 12.74 5.24 -6.17
CA ASP A 78 13.39 5.45 -7.48
C ASP A 78 12.56 4.94 -8.67
N ARG A 79 11.33 4.46 -8.44
CA ARG A 79 10.49 3.92 -9.51
C ARG A 79 9.87 5.06 -10.33
N PRO A 80 9.97 5.01 -11.67
CA PRO A 80 9.34 6.01 -12.53
C PRO A 80 7.81 5.89 -12.45
N THR A 81 7.15 7.02 -12.60
CA THR A 81 5.69 7.13 -12.62
C THR A 81 5.21 7.78 -13.91
N VAL A 82 3.89 7.86 -14.10
CA VAL A 82 3.28 8.48 -15.29
C VAL A 82 3.54 9.98 -15.40
N THR A 83 3.97 10.65 -14.33
CA THR A 83 4.34 12.08 -14.34
C THR A 83 5.74 12.31 -14.91
N LEU A 84 6.43 11.26 -15.39
CA LEU A 84 7.83 11.26 -15.83
C LEU A 84 8.82 11.58 -14.70
N GLN A 85 8.36 11.58 -13.45
CA GLN A 85 9.16 11.72 -12.25
C GLN A 85 9.17 10.41 -11.46
N THR A 86 10.14 10.26 -10.58
CA THR A 86 10.20 9.17 -9.62
C THR A 86 9.11 9.31 -8.56
N LEU A 87 8.74 8.20 -7.92
CA LEU A 87 7.80 8.21 -6.80
C LEU A 87 8.28 9.13 -5.68
N GLY A 88 9.58 9.13 -5.38
CA GLY A 88 10.18 9.99 -4.36
C GLY A 88 10.00 11.49 -4.65
N GLU A 89 10.20 11.90 -5.90
CA GLU A 89 10.01 13.29 -6.32
C GLU A 89 8.54 13.73 -6.21
N ASN A 90 7.62 12.86 -6.64
CA ASN A 90 6.18 13.18 -6.59
C ASN A 90 5.67 13.41 -5.15
N ILE A 91 6.20 12.68 -4.18
CA ILE A 91 5.76 12.77 -2.78
C ILE A 91 6.58 13.74 -1.93
N ALA A 92 7.68 14.29 -2.47
CA ALA A 92 8.62 15.11 -1.71
C ALA A 92 7.94 16.31 -1.02
N ASN A 93 7.00 16.96 -1.70
CA ASN A 93 6.29 18.13 -1.22
C ASN A 93 4.97 17.82 -0.47
N ALA A 94 4.61 16.54 -0.32
CA ALA A 94 3.41 16.17 0.41
C ALA A 94 3.61 16.41 1.92
N GLU A 95 2.56 16.78 2.63
CA GLU A 95 2.63 17.02 4.08
C GLU A 95 1.38 16.46 4.76
N VAL A 96 1.58 15.85 5.93
CA VAL A 96 0.47 15.45 6.80
C VAL A 96 -0.02 16.69 7.53
N LYS A 97 -1.24 17.11 7.20
CA LYS A 97 -1.91 18.28 7.80
C LYS A 97 -2.68 17.92 9.07
N ASP A 98 -3.09 16.66 9.19
CA ASP A 98 -3.82 16.15 10.35
C ASP A 98 -3.25 14.80 10.79
N ALA A 99 -2.55 14.82 11.92
CA ALA A 99 -1.91 13.65 12.51
C ALA A 99 -2.87 12.74 13.29
N GLU A 100 -4.16 13.10 13.43
CA GLU A 100 -5.20 12.20 13.95
C GLU A 100 -5.85 11.35 12.84
N VAL A 101 -5.79 11.84 11.60
CA VAL A 101 -6.27 11.13 10.40
C VAL A 101 -5.17 10.25 9.80
N ILE A 102 -3.97 10.81 9.62
CA ILE A 102 -2.80 10.10 9.11
C ILE A 102 -1.76 10.03 10.23
N LEU A 103 -1.64 8.86 10.86
CA LEU A 103 -0.73 8.68 11.98
C LEU A 103 0.73 8.67 11.51
N PRO A 104 1.68 9.16 12.34
CA PRO A 104 3.10 9.04 12.06
C PRO A 104 3.56 7.59 12.11
N ILE A 105 4.65 7.27 11.41
CA ILE A 105 5.17 5.89 11.32
C ILE A 105 5.60 5.31 12.67
N ASP A 106 5.91 6.16 13.65
CA ASP A 106 6.31 5.78 15.01
C ASP A 106 5.12 5.37 15.89
N LYS A 107 3.91 5.76 15.51
CA LYS A 107 2.67 5.44 16.25
C LYS A 107 1.58 4.97 15.30
N PRO A 108 1.80 3.88 14.54
CA PRO A 108 0.82 3.39 13.59
C PRO A 108 -0.36 2.71 14.32
N HIS A 109 -1.47 2.52 13.63
CA HIS A 109 -2.57 1.71 14.19
C HIS A 109 -2.20 0.23 14.33
N SER A 110 -1.30 -0.25 13.48
CA SER A 110 -0.76 -1.61 13.46
C SER A 110 0.59 -1.58 12.76
N GLU A 111 1.55 -2.35 13.26
CA GLU A 111 2.88 -2.49 12.66
C GLU A 111 2.84 -3.31 11.36
N HIS A 112 1.80 -4.12 11.19
CA HIS A 112 1.55 -4.95 10.01
C HIS A 112 0.30 -4.49 9.24
N GLY A 113 0.32 -4.71 7.93
CA GLY A 113 -0.77 -4.44 7.02
C GLY A 113 -1.95 -5.38 7.24
N GLY A 114 -3.16 -4.92 6.90
CA GLY A 114 -4.42 -5.64 7.19
C GLY A 114 -4.74 -6.83 6.27
N LEU A 115 -3.80 -7.26 5.42
CA LEU A 115 -3.99 -8.38 4.50
C LEU A 115 -3.15 -9.57 4.95
N ALA A 116 -3.78 -10.73 5.08
CA ALA A 116 -3.12 -11.99 5.41
C ALA A 116 -3.70 -13.12 4.56
N LEU A 117 -2.82 -13.93 3.98
CA LEU A 117 -3.16 -15.20 3.36
C LEU A 117 -3.00 -16.32 4.39
N LEU A 118 -4.06 -17.12 4.53
CA LEU A 118 -4.11 -18.31 5.36
C LEU A 118 -3.86 -19.54 4.48
N HIS A 119 -3.10 -20.51 4.99
CA HIS A 119 -2.76 -21.76 4.32
C HIS A 119 -3.46 -22.95 4.98
#